data_AF-C7LT75-F1
#
_entry.id   AF-C7LT75-F1
#
_cell.length_a   1.000
_cell.length_b   1.000
_cell.length_c   1.000
_cell.angle_alpha   90.00
_cell.angle_beta   90.00
_cell.angle_gamma   90.00
#
_symmetry.space_group_name_H-M   'P 1'
#
loop_
_entity.id
_entity.type
_entity.pdbx_description
1 polymer ?
#
loop_
_entity_poly.entity_id
_entity_poly.type
_entity_poly.pdbx_seq_one_letter_code
_entity_poly.pdbx_strand_id
1 'polypeptide(L)'
;MIEIRLVLPNRREFRRDLYRPGVISLSRILWGSTGAGLFLALIALACDATGVSVLYPPLAATCFIGATCTYLRVARPKSVIVGHFISAVGGLLGVAAGEAMFGGTSLAIPAKLGLAVFFSAVFMQILDADHPPAAATAAIPAILPLPVPIAMLPLHMAWGAVLAVVFTVVWNRVWFECPAPDEGCPRSWLNLGMDKPDIAGTGICVLASLLMCAKPWSEGAYTAGLWVMSAGLAVMSLHHFFGARVLVARTDECPSAAPISGRSGPIPGSNTKEEKHGQ
;
A
#
# COMPACT_ATOMS: atom_id res chain seq x y z
N MET A 1 -3.91 -27.87 3.46
CA MET A 1 -4.52 -28.43 2.22
C MET A 1 -4.45 -27.35 1.15
N ILE A 2 -3.98 -27.67 -0.06
CA ILE A 2 -3.92 -26.73 -1.20
C ILE A 2 -5.16 -26.97 -2.07
N GLU A 3 -5.87 -25.91 -2.43
CA GLU A 3 -7.03 -25.92 -3.33
C GLU A 3 -6.63 -25.27 -4.67
N ILE A 4 -6.72 -26.02 -5.77
CA ILE A 4 -6.44 -25.52 -7.12
C ILE A 4 -7.77 -25.30 -7.84
N ARG A 5 -8.04 -24.06 -8.27
CA ARG A 5 -9.28 -23.65 -8.94
C ARG A 5 -8.98 -23.24 -10.38
N LEU A 6 -9.32 -24.10 -11.33
CA LEU A 6 -9.14 -23.86 -12.77
C LEU A 6 -10.42 -23.29 -13.40
N VAL A 7 -10.95 -22.23 -12.78
CA VAL A 7 -12.17 -21.55 -13.22
C VAL A 7 -11.78 -20.27 -13.97
N LEU A 8 -12.42 -20.04 -15.12
CA LEU A 8 -12.27 -18.80 -15.88
C LEU A 8 -12.66 -17.56 -15.04
N PRO A 9 -12.06 -16.39 -15.31
CA PRO A 9 -12.34 -15.15 -14.61
C PRO A 9 -13.84 -14.88 -14.46
N ASN A 10 -14.31 -14.83 -13.20
CA ASN A 10 -15.67 -14.44 -12.87
C ASN A 10 -15.68 -13.70 -11.51
N ARG A 11 -16.76 -12.97 -11.21
CA ARG A 11 -16.87 -12.19 -9.95
C ARG A 11 -16.74 -13.01 -8.67
N ARG A 12 -17.07 -14.32 -8.70
CA ARG A 12 -16.94 -15.20 -7.53
C ARG A 12 -15.48 -15.48 -7.21
N GLU A 13 -14.65 -15.75 -8.22
CA GLU A 13 -13.23 -16.05 -8.08
C GLU A 13 -12.40 -14.89 -7.49
N PHE A 14 -12.97 -13.67 -7.50
CA PHE A 14 -12.34 -12.49 -6.92
C PHE A 14 -12.84 -12.13 -5.52
N ARG A 15 -13.69 -12.95 -4.87
CA ARG A 15 -14.15 -12.63 -3.51
C ARG A 15 -13.07 -12.85 -2.45
N ARG A 16 -13.16 -12.10 -1.35
CA ARG A 16 -12.21 -12.10 -0.23
C ARG A 16 -12.00 -13.50 0.38
N ASP A 17 -13.02 -14.36 0.38
CA ASP A 17 -12.93 -15.74 0.90
C ASP A 17 -11.99 -16.65 0.09
N LEU A 18 -11.78 -16.32 -1.20
CA LEU A 18 -10.87 -17.06 -2.09
C LEU A 18 -9.48 -16.42 -2.17
N TYR A 19 -9.32 -15.20 -1.65
CA TYR A 19 -8.05 -14.49 -1.52
C TYR A 19 -7.34 -14.86 -0.20
N ARG A 20 -7.06 -16.15 -0.02
CA ARG A 20 -6.39 -16.69 1.18
C ARG A 20 -5.21 -17.60 0.82
N PRO A 21 -4.24 -17.77 1.72
CA PRO A 21 -3.16 -18.75 1.54
C PRO A 21 -3.73 -20.16 1.28
N GLY A 22 -3.07 -20.91 0.40
CA GLY A 22 -3.47 -22.28 0.04
C GLY A 22 -4.49 -22.39 -1.11
N VAL A 23 -5.00 -21.28 -1.65
CA VAL A 23 -5.86 -21.29 -2.86
C VAL A 23 -5.08 -20.78 -4.07
N ILE A 24 -4.88 -21.63 -5.07
CA ILE A 24 -4.30 -21.28 -6.37
C ILE A 24 -5.44 -21.16 -7.37
N SER A 25 -5.75 -19.93 -7.83
CA SER A 25 -6.85 -19.67 -8.76
C SER A 25 -6.31 -19.25 -10.14
N LEU A 26 -6.78 -19.90 -11.20
CA LEU A 26 -6.48 -19.53 -12.59
C LEU A 26 -6.88 -18.08 -12.87
N SER A 27 -8.00 -17.63 -12.33
CA SER A 27 -8.47 -16.24 -12.46
C SER A 27 -7.45 -15.25 -11.89
N ARG A 28 -6.86 -15.57 -10.72
CA ARG A 28 -5.83 -14.73 -10.09
C ARG A 28 -4.51 -14.76 -10.84
N ILE A 29 -4.11 -15.92 -11.37
CA ILE A 29 -2.89 -16.05 -12.19
C ILE A 29 -3.03 -15.19 -13.44
N LEU A 30 -4.11 -15.36 -14.21
CA LEU A 30 -4.31 -14.61 -15.44
C LEU A 30 -4.50 -13.12 -15.14
N TRP A 31 -5.52 -12.76 -14.34
CA TRP A 31 -5.87 -11.36 -14.10
C TRP A 31 -4.81 -10.60 -13.30
N GLY A 32 -4.27 -11.24 -12.27
CA GLY A 32 -3.28 -10.65 -11.38
C GLY A 32 -1.92 -10.47 -12.05
N SER A 33 -1.41 -11.49 -12.73
CA SER A 33 -0.11 -11.38 -13.43
C SER A 33 -0.21 -10.45 -14.63
N THR A 34 -1.29 -10.50 -15.42
CA THR A 34 -1.51 -9.57 -16.52
C THR A 34 -1.64 -8.13 -16.02
N GLY A 35 -2.39 -7.89 -14.95
CA GLY A 35 -2.50 -6.57 -14.33
C GLY A 35 -1.15 -6.03 -13.89
N ALA A 36 -0.36 -6.81 -13.16
CA ALA A 36 0.95 -6.39 -12.68
C ALA A 36 1.90 -5.99 -13.82
N GLY A 37 1.96 -6.80 -14.88
CA GLY A 37 2.78 -6.50 -16.07
C GLY A 37 2.28 -5.28 -16.84
N LEU A 38 0.97 -5.17 -17.03
CA LEU A 38 0.35 -4.05 -17.74
C LEU A 38 0.57 -2.73 -17.01
N PHE A 39 0.42 -2.69 -15.68
CA PHE A 39 0.63 -1.48 -14.90
C PHE A 39 2.06 -0.99 -15.08
N LEU A 40 3.04 -1.90 -14.96
CA LEU A 40 4.44 -1.57 -15.10
C LEU A 40 4.76 -1.03 -16.51
N ALA A 41 4.22 -1.66 -17.55
CA ALA A 41 4.38 -1.22 -18.93
C ALA A 41 3.77 0.18 -19.15
N LEU A 42 2.57 0.44 -18.64
CA LEU A 42 1.91 1.75 -18.76
C LEU A 42 2.68 2.85 -18.01
N ILE A 43 3.22 2.55 -16.83
CA ILE A 43 4.07 3.49 -16.09
C ILE A 43 5.35 3.76 -16.87
N ALA A 44 5.97 2.74 -17.46
CA ALA A 44 7.17 2.90 -18.29
C ALA A 44 6.91 3.80 -19.51
N LEU A 45 5.77 3.60 -20.20
CA LEU A 45 5.34 4.46 -21.30
C LEU A 45 5.08 5.91 -20.84
N ALA A 46 4.50 6.10 -19.66
CA ALA A 46 4.34 7.44 -19.08
C ALA A 46 5.70 8.10 -18.77
N CYS A 47 6.67 7.37 -18.23
CA CYS A 47 8.03 7.88 -18.01
C CYS A 47 8.68 8.35 -19.32
N ASP A 48 8.59 7.52 -20.37
CA ASP A 48 9.14 7.82 -21.69
C ASP A 48 8.48 9.05 -22.31
N ALA A 49 7.14 9.10 -22.31
CA ALA A 49 6.38 10.21 -22.88
C ALA A 49 6.60 11.55 -22.16
N THR A 50 6.84 11.53 -20.84
CA THR A 50 7.00 12.75 -20.03
C THR A 50 8.45 13.16 -19.83
N GLY A 51 9.41 12.28 -20.11
CA GLY A 51 10.82 12.47 -19.78
C GLY A 51 11.05 12.61 -18.26
N VAL A 52 10.21 11.98 -17.44
CA VAL A 52 10.37 11.95 -15.98
C VAL A 52 10.43 10.52 -15.46
N SER A 53 11.53 10.22 -14.77
CA SER A 53 11.77 8.91 -14.18
C SER A 53 10.99 8.74 -12.88
N VAL A 54 9.83 8.10 -12.96
CA VAL A 54 9.06 7.65 -11.78
C VAL A 54 9.10 6.14 -11.57
N LEU A 55 9.69 5.42 -12.52
CA LEU A 55 9.80 3.96 -12.49
C LEU A 55 11.07 3.54 -11.76
N TYR A 56 10.88 2.97 -10.57
CA TYR A 56 11.94 2.38 -9.77
C TYR A 56 11.58 0.93 -9.40
N PRO A 57 12.56 0.06 -9.08
CA PRO A 57 12.30 -1.36 -8.80
C PRO A 57 11.19 -1.63 -7.76
N PRO A 58 11.06 -0.87 -6.66
CA PRO A 58 9.95 -1.03 -5.71
C PRO A 58 8.56 -0.98 -6.34
N LEU A 59 8.38 -0.16 -7.39
CA LEU A 59 7.10 0.06 -8.02
C LEU A 59 6.58 -1.20 -8.74
N ALA A 60 7.46 -2.10 -9.18
CA ALA A 60 7.07 -3.39 -9.72
C ALA A 60 6.37 -4.27 -8.66
N ALA A 61 6.90 -4.29 -7.43
CA ALA A 61 6.25 -4.99 -6.31
C ALA A 61 4.93 -4.31 -5.91
N THR A 62 4.86 -2.99 -5.98
CA THR A 62 3.63 -2.21 -5.79
C THR A 62 2.56 -2.58 -6.82
N CYS A 63 2.92 -2.63 -8.10
CA CYS A 63 2.03 -3.06 -9.18
C CYS A 63 1.55 -4.51 -8.95
N PHE A 64 2.43 -5.40 -8.52
CA PHE A 64 2.07 -6.77 -8.15
C PHE A 64 1.06 -6.80 -7.00
N ILE A 65 1.30 -6.07 -5.90
CA ILE A 65 0.36 -6.00 -4.77
C ILE A 65 -0.97 -5.42 -5.22
N GLY A 66 -0.95 -4.34 -6.01
CA GLY A 66 -2.15 -3.69 -6.55
C GLY A 66 -2.96 -4.60 -7.46
N ALA A 67 -2.33 -5.47 -8.25
CA ALA A 67 -3.06 -6.39 -9.12
C ALA A 67 -3.51 -7.69 -8.42
N THR A 68 -2.73 -8.19 -7.45
CA THR A 68 -2.86 -9.56 -6.93
C THR A 68 -3.30 -9.67 -5.47
N CYS A 69 -3.18 -8.59 -4.69
CA CYS A 69 -3.33 -8.54 -3.24
C CYS A 69 -4.17 -7.33 -2.78
N THR A 70 -5.22 -7.02 -3.53
CA THR A 70 -6.05 -5.81 -3.41
C THR A 70 -6.81 -5.65 -2.10
N TYR A 71 -7.04 -6.75 -1.38
CA TYR A 71 -7.69 -6.75 -0.08
C TYR A 71 -6.75 -6.45 1.08
N LEU A 72 -5.43 -6.41 0.85
CA LEU A 72 -4.48 -6.09 1.91
C LEU A 72 -4.51 -4.60 2.20
N ARG A 73 -4.40 -4.26 3.49
CA ARG A 73 -4.22 -2.87 3.95
C ARG A 73 -3.10 -2.15 3.19
N VAL A 74 -2.00 -2.86 2.95
CA VAL A 74 -0.82 -2.33 2.27
C VAL A 74 -1.08 -1.98 0.79
N ALA A 75 -2.19 -2.44 0.19
CA ALA A 75 -2.56 -2.12 -1.20
C ALA A 75 -3.42 -0.84 -1.30
N ARG A 76 -3.75 -0.20 -0.18
CA ARG A 76 -4.61 0.99 -0.16
C ARG A 76 -3.89 2.22 -0.70
N PRO A 77 -4.63 3.18 -1.29
CA PRO A 77 -4.04 4.40 -1.84
C PRO A 77 -3.12 5.15 -0.87
N LYS A 78 -3.54 5.34 0.40
CA LYS A 78 -2.71 5.98 1.43
C LYS A 78 -1.40 5.24 1.66
N SER A 79 -1.46 3.94 1.92
CA SER A 79 -0.27 3.11 2.13
C SER A 79 0.69 3.17 0.93
N VAL A 80 0.16 3.07 -0.29
CA VAL A 80 0.99 3.10 -1.51
C VAL A 80 1.62 4.48 -1.72
N ILE A 81 0.82 5.55 -1.77
CA ILE A 81 1.29 6.90 -2.12
C ILE A 81 2.16 7.48 -1.00
N VAL A 82 1.63 7.52 0.23
CA VAL A 82 2.35 8.08 1.38
C VAL A 82 3.53 7.20 1.77
N GLY A 83 3.39 5.86 1.67
CA GLY A 83 4.47 4.93 1.98
C GLY A 83 5.70 5.16 1.11
N HIS A 84 5.54 5.24 -0.21
CA HIS A 84 6.65 5.53 -1.12
C HIS A 84 7.26 6.92 -0.90
N PHE A 85 6.41 7.94 -0.70
CA PHE A 85 6.87 9.29 -0.39
C PHE A 85 7.72 9.33 0.88
N ILE A 86 7.19 8.86 2.00
CA ILE A 86 7.85 8.98 3.30
C ILE A 86 9.05 8.04 3.42
N SER A 87 9.04 6.92 2.70
CA SER A 87 10.20 6.03 2.63
C SER A 87 11.35 6.64 1.84
N ALA A 88 11.07 7.40 0.78
CA ALA A 88 12.11 8.18 0.12
C ALA A 88 12.71 9.24 1.05
N VAL A 89 11.87 9.96 1.82
CA VAL A 89 12.34 10.91 2.85
C VAL A 89 13.20 10.20 3.90
N GLY A 90 12.73 9.07 4.44
CA GLY A 90 13.47 8.25 5.40
C GLY A 90 14.81 7.74 4.83
N GLY A 91 14.82 7.37 3.55
CA GLY A 91 16.03 6.97 2.83
C GLY A 91 17.08 8.08 2.77
N LEU A 92 16.66 9.30 2.41
CA LEU A 92 17.55 10.46 2.35
C LEU A 92 18.09 10.83 3.74
N LEU A 93 17.25 10.80 4.78
CA LEU A 93 17.70 11.04 6.16
C LEU A 93 18.65 9.95 6.64
N GLY A 94 18.38 8.69 6.32
CA GLY A 94 19.26 7.57 6.66
C GLY A 94 20.62 7.66 5.98
N VAL A 95 20.65 8.09 4.73
CA VAL A 95 21.91 8.34 4.00
C VAL A 95 22.69 9.49 4.63
N ALA A 96 22.03 10.60 4.94
CA ALA A 96 22.67 11.75 5.58
C ALA A 96 23.23 11.39 6.97
N ALA A 97 22.45 10.68 7.79
CA ALA A 97 22.87 10.23 9.11
C ALA A 97 24.01 9.20 9.03
N GLY A 98 23.91 8.23 8.12
CA GLY A 98 24.94 7.22 7.92
C GLY A 98 26.27 7.81 7.43
N GLU A 99 26.22 8.80 6.53
CA GLU A 99 27.42 9.53 6.11
C GLU A 99 28.00 10.36 7.25
N ALA A 100 27.18 11.07 8.02
CA ALA A 100 27.66 11.87 9.14
C ALA A 100 28.33 11.03 10.24
N MET A 101 27.85 9.81 10.47
CA MET A 101 28.37 8.92 11.53
C MET A 101 29.54 8.04 11.07
N PHE A 102 29.52 7.57 9.82
CA PHE A 102 30.43 6.52 9.33
C PHE A 102 31.08 6.84 7.98
N GLY A 103 30.99 8.09 7.50
CA GLY A 103 31.61 8.55 6.26
C GLY A 103 33.10 8.23 6.21
N GLY A 104 33.57 7.76 5.05
CA GLY A 104 34.96 7.34 4.86
C GLY A 104 35.36 6.01 5.52
N THR A 105 34.43 5.30 6.18
CA THR A 105 34.69 3.97 6.77
C THR A 105 34.09 2.84 5.94
N SER A 106 34.52 1.60 6.19
CA SER A 106 33.91 0.40 5.60
C SER A 106 32.45 0.19 6.02
N LEU A 107 32.01 0.84 7.10
CA LEU A 107 30.64 0.77 7.61
C LEU A 107 29.69 1.80 6.98
N ALA A 108 30.18 2.69 6.12
CA ALA A 108 29.36 3.74 5.50
C ALA A 108 28.12 3.18 4.78
N ILE A 109 28.29 2.18 3.92
CA ILE A 109 27.17 1.61 3.14
C ILE A 109 26.18 0.84 4.06
N PRO A 110 26.63 -0.11 4.92
CA PRO A 110 25.73 -0.77 5.86
C PRO A 110 24.96 0.21 6.77
N ALA A 111 25.62 1.25 7.27
CA ALA A 111 25.00 2.25 8.14
C ALA A 111 23.92 3.05 7.40
N LYS A 112 24.22 3.57 6.20
CA LYS A 112 23.24 4.28 5.37
C LYS A 112 22.02 3.42 5.08
N LEU A 113 22.23 2.16 4.67
CA LEU A 113 21.14 1.25 4.35
C LEU A 113 20.29 0.91 5.58
N GLY A 114 20.92 0.56 6.69
CA GLY A 114 20.24 0.23 7.94
C GLY A 114 19.41 1.42 8.47
N LEU A 115 20.00 2.61 8.51
CA LEU A 115 19.32 3.83 8.95
C LEU A 115 18.20 4.25 7.99
N ALA A 116 18.40 4.12 6.68
CA ALA A 116 17.38 4.42 5.67
C ALA A 116 16.11 3.58 5.88
N VAL A 117 16.28 2.26 6.01
CA VAL A 117 15.15 1.35 6.24
C VAL A 117 14.55 1.57 7.63
N PHE A 118 15.37 1.84 8.65
CA PHE A 118 14.89 2.19 10.00
C PHE A 118 13.97 3.42 9.99
N PHE A 119 14.42 4.55 9.43
CA PHE A 119 13.61 5.77 9.37
C PHE A 119 12.36 5.58 8.51
N SER A 120 12.47 4.89 7.37
CA SER A 120 11.31 4.54 6.55
C SER A 120 10.28 3.73 7.33
N ALA A 121 10.70 2.70 8.05
CA ALA A 121 9.81 1.86 8.85
C ALA A 121 9.14 2.66 9.98
N VAL A 122 9.90 3.50 10.69
CA VAL A 122 9.37 4.37 11.74
C VAL A 122 8.31 5.33 11.18
N PHE A 123 8.61 6.01 10.07
CA PHE A 123 7.69 7.00 9.53
C PHE A 123 6.45 6.38 8.89
N MET A 124 6.57 5.24 8.19
CA MET A 124 5.40 4.54 7.68
C MET A 124 4.46 4.12 8.81
N GLN A 125 4.98 3.65 9.95
CA GLN A 125 4.17 3.31 11.11
C GLN A 125 3.51 4.54 11.75
N ILE A 126 4.26 5.66 11.90
CA ILE A 126 3.72 6.91 12.44
C ILE A 126 2.61 7.49 11.56
N LEU A 127 2.78 7.43 10.24
CA LEU A 127 1.83 7.98 9.27
C LEU A 127 0.73 6.98 8.87
N ASP A 128 0.72 5.80 9.45
CA ASP A 128 -0.21 4.71 9.12
C ASP A 128 -0.22 4.36 7.61
N ALA A 129 0.97 4.27 7.04
CA ALA A 129 1.22 4.11 5.61
C ALA A 129 2.12 2.91 5.29
N ASP A 130 1.98 1.83 6.06
CA ASP A 130 2.76 0.61 5.85
C ASP A 130 2.60 0.06 4.44
N HIS A 131 3.70 0.08 3.68
CA HIS A 131 3.78 -0.50 2.36
C HIS A 131 5.14 -1.15 2.17
N PRO A 132 5.27 -2.48 2.33
CA PRO A 132 6.57 -3.15 2.30
C PRO A 132 7.44 -2.84 1.07
N PRO A 133 6.90 -2.70 -0.17
CA PRO A 133 7.70 -2.23 -1.30
C PRO A 133 8.35 -0.86 -1.07
N ALA A 134 7.69 0.04 -0.34
CA ALA A 134 8.24 1.35 -0.05
C ALA A 134 9.49 1.29 0.84
N ALA A 135 9.67 0.27 1.70
CA ALA A 135 10.94 0.08 2.42
C ALA A 135 12.13 -0.08 1.47
N ALA A 136 11.95 -0.75 0.32
CA ALA A 136 12.96 -0.83 -0.73
C ALA A 136 13.18 0.53 -1.43
N THR A 137 12.21 1.44 -1.41
CA THR A 137 12.38 2.82 -1.89
C THR A 137 13.38 3.59 -1.03
N ALA A 138 13.38 3.35 0.29
CA ALA A 138 14.33 3.97 1.20
C ALA A 138 15.78 3.53 0.94
N ALA A 139 15.97 2.29 0.47
CA ALA A 139 17.29 1.76 0.15
C ALA A 139 17.92 2.43 -1.10
N ILE A 140 17.12 2.88 -2.06
CA ILE A 140 17.59 3.43 -3.35
C ILE A 140 18.70 4.49 -3.17
N PRO A 141 18.53 5.58 -2.40
CA PRO A 141 19.58 6.58 -2.25
C PRO A 141 20.84 6.08 -1.55
N ALA A 142 20.79 4.94 -0.86
CA ALA A 142 21.95 4.35 -0.18
C ALA A 142 22.80 3.46 -1.10
N ILE A 143 22.19 2.82 -2.10
CA ILE A 143 22.85 1.75 -2.89
C ILE A 143 22.79 1.94 -4.41
N LEU A 144 22.00 2.88 -4.93
CA LEU A 144 21.84 3.11 -6.37
C LEU A 144 22.16 4.55 -6.75
N PRO A 145 22.70 4.78 -7.96
CA PRO A 145 22.80 6.13 -8.51
C PRO A 145 21.40 6.70 -8.74
N LEU A 146 21.19 7.96 -8.34
CA LEU A 146 19.90 8.63 -8.50
C LEU A 146 19.81 9.27 -9.89
N PRO A 147 18.75 8.99 -10.67
CA PRO A 147 18.55 9.61 -11.99
C PRO A 147 18.04 11.06 -11.90
N VAL A 148 17.79 11.55 -10.69
CA VAL A 148 17.14 12.84 -10.42
C VAL A 148 17.85 13.55 -9.26
N PRO A 149 17.71 14.89 -9.16
CA PRO A 149 18.17 15.61 -7.98
C PRO A 149 17.56 15.03 -6.70
N ILE A 150 18.38 14.90 -5.66
CA ILE A 150 18.01 14.27 -4.38
C ILE A 150 16.68 14.81 -3.83
N ALA A 151 16.47 16.13 -3.88
CA ALA A 151 15.27 16.77 -3.35
C ALA A 151 13.97 16.39 -4.08
N MET A 152 14.06 15.93 -5.34
CA MET A 152 12.90 15.58 -6.16
C MET A 152 12.49 14.12 -6.00
N LEU A 153 13.38 13.28 -5.47
CA LEU A 153 13.16 11.84 -5.33
C LEU A 153 11.84 11.51 -4.61
N PRO A 154 11.49 12.11 -3.45
CA PRO A 154 10.24 11.76 -2.77
C PRO A 154 8.98 12.05 -3.60
N LEU A 155 8.96 13.17 -4.33
CA LEU A 155 7.80 13.56 -5.14
C LEU A 155 7.67 12.69 -6.40
N HIS A 156 8.78 12.27 -7.00
CA HIS A 156 8.76 11.32 -8.13
C HIS A 156 8.30 9.93 -7.69
N MET A 157 8.73 9.48 -6.50
CA MET A 157 8.24 8.23 -5.92
C MET A 157 6.74 8.27 -5.63
N ALA A 158 6.25 9.40 -5.08
CA ALA A 158 4.83 9.62 -4.89
C ALA A 158 4.06 9.60 -6.23
N TRP A 159 4.60 10.24 -7.27
CA TRP A 159 3.96 10.25 -8.58
C TRP A 159 3.87 8.85 -9.19
N GLY A 160 4.96 8.06 -9.18
CA GLY A 160 4.93 6.67 -9.62
C GLY A 160 3.89 5.85 -8.85
N ALA A 161 3.81 6.04 -7.54
CA ALA A 161 2.82 5.41 -6.68
C ALA A 161 1.37 5.81 -7.02
N VAL A 162 1.12 7.08 -7.38
CA VAL A 162 -0.20 7.53 -7.85
C VAL A 162 -0.60 6.83 -9.14
N LEU A 163 0.31 6.72 -10.12
CA LEU A 163 0.02 5.99 -11.35
C LEU A 163 -0.34 4.53 -11.07
N ALA A 164 0.43 3.86 -10.19
CA ALA A 164 0.13 2.49 -9.77
C ALA A 164 -1.24 2.37 -9.09
N VAL A 165 -1.62 3.33 -8.23
CA VAL A 165 -2.94 3.38 -7.59
C VAL A 165 -4.06 3.59 -8.61
N VAL A 166 -3.90 4.52 -9.56
CA VAL A 166 -4.91 4.77 -10.60
C VAL A 166 -5.13 3.51 -11.44
N PHE A 167 -4.06 2.88 -11.92
CA PHE A 167 -4.17 1.64 -12.70
C PHE A 167 -4.76 0.50 -11.88
N THR A 168 -4.37 0.37 -10.62
CA THR A 168 -4.95 -0.58 -9.67
C THR A 168 -6.46 -0.38 -9.53
N VAL A 169 -6.92 0.84 -9.26
CA VAL A 169 -8.35 1.13 -9.07
C VAL A 169 -9.15 0.86 -10.35
N VAL A 170 -8.65 1.31 -11.50
CA VAL A 170 -9.33 1.12 -12.81
C VAL A 170 -9.41 -0.35 -13.18
N TRP A 171 -8.29 -1.08 -13.10
CA TRP A 171 -8.22 -2.50 -13.44
C TRP A 171 -9.12 -3.35 -12.55
N ASN A 172 -9.06 -3.13 -11.25
CA ASN A 172 -9.75 -3.99 -10.31
C ASN A 172 -11.26 -3.74 -10.23
N ARG A 173 -11.70 -2.50 -10.52
CA ARG A 173 -13.13 -2.14 -10.61
C ARG A 173 -13.91 -2.92 -11.68
N VAL A 174 -13.22 -3.58 -12.62
CA VAL A 174 -13.86 -4.47 -13.61
C VAL A 174 -14.54 -5.67 -12.93
N TRP A 175 -13.92 -6.24 -11.89
CA TRP A 175 -14.40 -7.47 -11.25
C TRP A 175 -14.82 -7.32 -9.80
N PHE A 176 -14.25 -6.36 -9.06
CA PHE A 176 -14.51 -6.18 -7.63
C PHE A 176 -14.44 -4.72 -7.20
N GLU A 177 -14.99 -4.44 -6.02
CA GLU A 177 -14.94 -3.11 -5.42
C GLU A 177 -13.50 -2.76 -5.04
N CYS A 178 -12.99 -1.67 -5.59
CA CYS A 178 -11.64 -1.19 -5.36
C CYS A 178 -11.64 0.34 -5.15
N PRO A 179 -10.97 0.84 -4.09
CA PRO A 179 -10.31 0.11 -3.00
C PRO A 179 -11.27 -0.69 -2.12
N ALA A 180 -10.78 -1.78 -1.52
CA ALA A 180 -11.58 -2.61 -0.63
C ALA A 180 -11.95 -1.84 0.65
N PRO A 181 -13.21 -1.87 1.10
CA PRO A 181 -13.65 -1.10 2.26
C PRO A 181 -13.01 -1.58 3.57
N ASP A 182 -12.75 -0.63 4.45
CA ASP A 182 -12.29 -0.86 5.82
C ASP A 182 -13.41 -1.48 6.68
N GLU A 183 -13.02 -2.35 7.61
CA GLU A 183 -13.92 -2.85 8.63
C GLU A 183 -14.39 -1.68 9.50
N GLY A 184 -15.67 -1.33 9.40
CA GLY A 184 -16.28 -0.22 10.15
C GLY A 184 -16.33 1.12 9.40
N CYS A 185 -15.76 1.26 8.19
CA CYS A 185 -15.98 2.45 7.38
C CYS A 185 -17.19 2.27 6.45
N PRO A 186 -18.28 3.03 6.63
CA PRO A 186 -19.34 3.06 5.63
C PRO A 186 -18.79 3.64 4.32
N ARG A 187 -19.38 3.23 3.21
CA ARG A 187 -19.10 3.81 1.89
C ARG A 187 -19.22 5.32 1.96
N SER A 188 -18.23 6.02 1.42
CA SER A 188 -18.18 7.47 1.47
C SER A 188 -18.31 8.08 0.06
N TRP A 189 -17.47 9.05 -0.29
CA TRP A 189 -17.54 9.77 -1.55
C TRP A 189 -17.13 8.86 -2.73
N LEU A 190 -17.80 9.03 -3.88
CA LEU A 190 -17.54 8.27 -5.12
C LEU A 190 -17.67 6.74 -4.97
N ASN A 191 -18.44 6.29 -3.98
CA ASN A 191 -18.61 4.87 -3.64
C ASN A 191 -17.26 4.17 -3.33
N LEU A 192 -16.31 4.92 -2.76
CA LEU A 192 -15.01 4.40 -2.31
C LEU A 192 -15.11 3.97 -0.84
N GLY A 193 -14.51 2.83 -0.52
CA GLY A 193 -14.38 2.31 0.83
C GLY A 193 -13.21 2.96 1.60
N MET A 194 -13.15 4.29 1.59
CA MET A 194 -12.04 5.07 2.17
C MET A 194 -12.59 6.25 2.98
N ASP A 195 -11.77 6.78 3.87
CA ASP A 195 -12.07 8.02 4.56
C ASP A 195 -12.08 9.22 3.60
N LYS A 196 -12.98 10.19 3.87
CA LYS A 196 -13.12 11.40 3.06
C LYS A 196 -11.80 12.16 2.84
N PRO A 197 -10.95 12.41 3.87
CA PRO A 197 -9.66 13.05 3.66
C PRO A 197 -8.72 12.24 2.75
N ASP A 198 -8.72 10.91 2.86
CA ASP A 198 -7.90 10.06 1.97
C ASP A 198 -8.37 10.13 0.52
N ILE A 199 -9.68 10.20 0.27
CA ILE A 199 -10.24 10.40 -1.07
C ILE A 199 -9.83 11.76 -1.62
N ALA A 200 -9.98 12.82 -0.83
CA ALA A 200 -9.60 14.17 -1.22
C ALA A 200 -8.10 14.27 -1.53
N GLY A 201 -7.25 13.76 -0.63
CA GLY A 201 -5.81 13.71 -0.81
C GLY A 201 -5.40 12.90 -2.04
N THR A 202 -5.99 11.71 -2.24
CA THR A 202 -5.76 10.91 -3.46
C THR A 202 -6.16 11.68 -4.72
N GLY A 203 -7.31 12.35 -4.71
CA GLY A 203 -7.78 13.17 -5.83
C GLY A 203 -6.83 14.33 -6.15
N ILE A 204 -6.31 15.01 -5.14
CA ILE A 204 -5.30 16.07 -5.29
C ILE A 204 -4.01 15.50 -5.88
N CYS A 205 -3.53 14.35 -5.41
CA CYS A 205 -2.35 13.67 -5.96
C CYS A 205 -2.54 13.21 -7.42
N VAL A 206 -3.75 12.79 -7.80
CA VAL A 206 -4.08 12.49 -9.20
C VAL A 206 -4.04 13.75 -10.06
N LEU A 207 -4.66 14.85 -9.60
CA LEU A 207 -4.58 16.13 -10.30
C LEU A 207 -3.14 16.60 -10.46
N ALA A 208 -2.33 16.51 -9.40
CA ALA A 208 -0.91 16.81 -9.45
C ALA A 208 -0.17 15.97 -10.49
N SER A 209 -0.45 14.67 -10.55
CA SER A 209 0.15 13.76 -11.53
C SER A 209 -0.18 14.17 -12.97
N LEU A 210 -1.40 14.61 -13.24
CA LEU A 210 -1.80 15.12 -14.56
C LEU A 210 -1.05 16.41 -14.93
N LEU A 211 -0.86 17.31 -13.97
CA LEU A 211 -0.05 18.52 -14.17
C LEU A 211 1.42 18.18 -14.41
N MET A 212 1.97 17.20 -13.69
CA MET A 212 3.35 16.74 -13.85
C MET A 212 3.56 16.03 -15.19
N CYS A 213 2.55 15.31 -15.71
CA CYS A 213 2.59 14.77 -17.07
C CYS A 213 2.74 15.85 -18.14
N ALA A 214 2.35 17.11 -17.86
CA ALA A 214 2.43 18.19 -18.81
C ALA A 214 3.84 18.80 -18.96
N LYS A 215 4.85 18.24 -18.29
CA LYS A 215 6.25 18.71 -18.33
C LYS A 215 6.78 18.95 -19.75
N PRO A 216 6.55 18.08 -20.77
CA PRO A 216 7.06 18.33 -22.12
C PRO A 216 6.55 19.63 -22.77
N TRP A 217 5.41 20.15 -22.30
CA TRP A 217 4.79 21.36 -22.84
C TRP A 217 4.95 22.58 -21.91
N SER A 218 5.07 22.38 -20.59
CA SER A 218 5.15 23.48 -19.64
C SER A 218 5.86 23.08 -18.34
N GLU A 219 7.04 23.66 -18.11
CA GLU A 219 7.76 23.59 -16.83
C GLU A 219 6.97 24.25 -15.68
N GLY A 220 6.18 25.28 -15.99
CA GLY A 220 5.29 25.92 -15.02
C GLY A 220 4.20 24.98 -14.53
N ALA A 221 3.58 24.21 -15.43
CA ALA A 221 2.58 23.20 -15.07
C ALA A 221 3.20 22.07 -14.24
N TYR A 222 4.40 21.60 -14.62
CA TYR A 222 5.13 20.59 -13.85
C TYR A 222 5.46 21.07 -12.43
N THR A 223 5.95 22.31 -12.29
CA THR A 223 6.27 22.91 -10.98
C THR A 223 5.02 23.09 -10.12
N ALA A 224 3.91 23.56 -10.72
CA ALA A 224 2.63 23.62 -10.04
C ALA A 224 2.18 22.22 -9.58
N GLY A 225 2.37 21.21 -10.43
CA GLY A 225 2.11 19.81 -10.10
C GLY A 225 2.87 19.32 -8.87
N LEU A 226 4.16 19.67 -8.72
CA LEU A 226 4.95 19.32 -7.52
C LEU A 226 4.36 19.92 -6.23
N TRP A 227 3.91 21.18 -6.29
CA TRP A 227 3.26 21.83 -5.15
C TRP A 227 1.92 21.20 -4.81
N VAL A 228 1.11 20.91 -5.83
CA VAL A 228 -0.19 20.23 -5.67
C VAL A 228 0.01 18.82 -5.11
N MET A 229 1.03 18.08 -5.57
CA MET A 229 1.39 16.76 -5.03
C MET A 229 1.71 16.86 -3.55
N SER A 230 2.52 17.84 -3.17
CA SER A 230 2.91 18.07 -1.77
C SER A 230 1.69 18.37 -0.89
N ALA A 231 0.73 19.16 -1.39
CA ALA A 231 -0.52 19.42 -0.67
C ALA A 231 -1.37 18.16 -0.50
N GLY A 232 -1.51 17.34 -1.54
CA GLY A 232 -2.24 16.06 -1.48
C GLY A 232 -1.60 15.09 -0.47
N LEU A 233 -0.28 14.96 -0.51
CA LEU A 233 0.50 14.18 0.46
C LEU A 233 0.32 14.67 1.89
N ALA A 234 0.31 15.98 2.12
CA ALA A 234 0.07 16.56 3.45
C ALA A 234 -1.33 16.20 3.97
N VAL A 235 -2.37 16.29 3.14
CA VAL A 235 -3.73 15.88 3.51
C VAL A 235 -3.77 14.40 3.91
N MET A 236 -3.22 13.51 3.06
CA MET A 236 -3.21 12.08 3.33
C MET A 236 -2.41 11.73 4.59
N SER A 237 -1.26 12.38 4.78
CA SER A 237 -0.32 12.06 5.87
C SER A 237 -0.77 12.60 7.23
N LEU A 238 -1.49 13.73 7.27
CA LEU A 238 -1.74 14.43 8.53
C LEU A 238 -3.15 14.21 9.08
N HIS A 239 -4.11 13.78 8.26
CA HIS A 239 -5.51 13.79 8.67
C HIS A 239 -5.82 12.91 9.90
N HIS A 240 -5.12 11.77 10.06
CA HIS A 240 -5.39 10.84 11.17
C HIS A 240 -4.95 11.39 12.53
N PHE A 241 -4.07 12.40 12.56
CA PHE A 241 -3.68 13.05 13.81
C PHE A 241 -4.80 13.91 14.41
N PHE A 242 -5.75 14.40 13.60
CA PHE A 242 -6.87 15.20 14.12
C PHE A 242 -7.89 14.40 14.94
N GLY A 243 -7.86 13.06 14.84
CA GLY A 243 -8.71 12.16 15.61
C GLY A 243 -7.94 11.24 16.57
N ALA A 244 -6.63 11.47 16.75
CA ALA A 244 -5.77 10.57 17.50
C ALA A 244 -6.18 10.52 18.99
N ARG A 245 -6.24 9.31 19.54
CA ARG A 245 -6.46 9.06 20.97
C ARG A 245 -5.23 8.39 21.54
N VAL A 246 -4.67 8.96 22.61
CA VAL A 246 -3.52 8.38 23.31
C VAL A 246 -4.04 7.40 24.35
N LEU A 247 -3.81 6.11 24.12
CA LEU A 247 -4.07 5.06 25.09
C LEU A 247 -2.80 4.82 25.91
N VAL A 248 -2.78 5.28 27.15
CA VAL A 248 -1.75 4.92 28.12
C VAL A 248 -2.31 3.76 28.93
N ALA A 249 -1.95 2.53 28.55
CA ALA A 249 -2.25 1.38 29.39
C ALA A 249 -1.49 1.53 30.72
N ARG A 250 -2.22 1.57 31.84
CA ARG A 250 -1.59 1.28 33.14
C ARG A 250 -1.26 -0.20 33.15
N THR A 251 -0.03 -0.54 33.47
CA THR A 251 0.46 -1.92 33.65
C THR A 251 -0.10 -2.59 34.92
N ASP A 252 -1.12 -2.00 35.53
CA ASP A 252 -1.76 -2.50 36.74
C ASP A 252 -3.07 -3.16 36.31
N GLU A 253 -3.24 -4.42 36.72
CA GLU A 253 -4.35 -5.34 36.37
C GLU A 253 -4.13 -6.16 35.10
N CYS A 254 -3.10 -7.03 35.13
CA CYS A 254 -3.36 -8.39 34.64
C CYS A 254 -4.50 -8.96 35.50
N PRO A 255 -5.68 -9.31 34.94
CA PRO A 255 -6.58 -10.18 35.65
C PRO A 255 -5.79 -11.47 35.86
N SER A 256 -5.41 -11.75 37.11
CA SER A 256 -4.87 -13.05 37.48
C SER A 256 -5.83 -14.08 36.91
N ALA A 257 -5.34 -14.89 35.96
CA ALA A 257 -6.12 -15.94 35.35
C ALA A 257 -6.68 -16.79 36.49
N ALA A 258 -7.96 -16.64 36.77
CA ALA A 258 -8.64 -17.50 37.72
C ALA A 258 -8.43 -18.93 37.22
N PRO A 259 -7.94 -19.85 38.06
CA PRO A 259 -7.76 -21.23 37.64
C PRO A 259 -9.11 -21.75 37.20
N ILE A 260 -9.17 -22.23 35.96
CA ILE A 260 -10.31 -22.98 35.42
C ILE A 260 -10.45 -24.22 36.29
N SER A 261 -11.28 -24.11 37.34
CA SER A 261 -11.66 -25.26 38.15
C SER A 261 -12.54 -26.15 37.26
N GLY A 262 -12.06 -27.37 37.05
CA GLY A 262 -12.74 -28.36 36.23
C GLY A 262 -14.17 -28.58 36.70
N ARG A 263 -15.12 -28.36 35.79
CA ARG A 263 -16.43 -28.98 35.85
C ARG A 263 -16.71 -29.62 34.51
N SER A 264 -16.26 -30.85 34.37
CA SER A 264 -16.75 -31.82 33.39
C SER A 264 -18.24 -32.07 33.66
N GLY A 265 -19.10 -31.39 32.89
CA GLY A 265 -20.53 -31.71 32.77
C GLY A 265 -20.77 -32.54 31.51
N PRO A 266 -21.67 -33.55 31.53
CA PRO A 266 -21.84 -34.47 30.42
C PRO A 266 -22.56 -33.83 29.23
N ILE A 267 -22.11 -34.20 28.03
CA ILE A 267 -22.78 -33.94 26.75
C ILE A 267 -24.09 -34.74 26.70
N PRO A 268 -25.27 -34.12 26.60
CA PRO A 268 -26.49 -34.83 26.23
C PRO A 268 -26.53 -34.93 24.71
N GLY A 269 -26.22 -36.11 24.20
CA GLY A 269 -26.63 -36.51 22.86
C GLY A 269 -28.15 -36.62 22.84
N SER A 270 -28.79 -36.02 21.82
CA SER A 270 -30.09 -36.50 21.37
C SER A 270 -30.06 -36.61 19.85
N ASN A 271 -30.05 -37.87 19.43
CA ASN A 271 -30.47 -38.29 18.11
C ASN A 271 -31.93 -37.88 17.91
N THR A 272 -32.26 -37.27 16.79
CA THR A 272 -33.60 -37.44 16.22
C THR A 272 -33.43 -37.82 14.76
N LYS A 273 -33.75 -39.09 14.51
CA LYS A 273 -33.84 -39.72 13.20
C LYS A 273 -34.94 -39.07 12.37
N GLU A 274 -34.69 -39.05 11.07
CA GLU A 274 -35.70 -39.06 10.01
C GLU A 274 -36.82 -40.08 10.29
N GLU A 275 -38.06 -39.70 10.01
CA GLU A 275 -39.01 -40.64 9.45
C GLU A 275 -39.78 -39.98 8.29
N LYS A 276 -39.90 -40.77 7.22
CA LYS A 276 -40.46 -40.47 5.90
C LYS A 276 -41.97 -40.71 5.87
N HIS A 277 -42.63 -39.97 4.98
CA HIS A 277 -43.76 -40.34 4.12
C HIS A 277 -45.10 -40.81 4.72
N GLY A 278 -46.18 -40.18 4.23
CA GLY A 278 -47.37 -40.91 3.81
C GLY A 278 -48.68 -40.12 3.89
N GLN A 279 -49.27 -39.90 2.71
CA GLN A 279 -50.64 -39.43 2.40
C GLN A 279 -50.88 -37.91 2.40
#